data_AF-A0A970E0U6-F1
#
_entry.id   AF-A0A970E0U6-F1
#
_cell.length_a   1.000
_cell.length_b   1.000
_cell.length_c   1.000
_cell.angle_alpha   90.00
_cell.angle_beta   90.00
_cell.angle_gamma   90.00
#
_symmetry.space_group_name_H-M   'P 1'
#
loop_
_entity.id
_entity.type
_entity.pdbx_description
1 polymer ?
#
loop_
_entity_poly.entity_id
_entity_poly.type
_entity_poly.pdbx_seq_one_letter_code
_entity_poly.pdbx_strand_id
1 'polypeptide(L)'
;MNRKLLLAFALFVLCVAQSLPSTAWAETKPLTVELIATLRAAQEEPQASLTKLVVDYALFDSPNWSIYAGFLNHRWSVGELSTLVLDTDHGYPGVGNRGELFGVEWDQFAALLDWNTKRLLLGHRLQYVTDRATFGVSETTILQEDYSLGMLLPIPILSYQISQFLFNQWSQQINNFSNIFMEIPIGDVNLYGEFMVDHLAAYPWDRIRLPQAYGYLIGFDWNPETKWRIVGEYSKVNPYTGTHRETGHYVYKDDLLGFRQEPDSDLYQVQVECEFNPDLKFNFGGVVHRKGQWYLGDPWDSSYNEQPVPTGTVQTTYGLKAGGTYRLNDAVVFMGELVGGRIMNAQHQEGQADWYGAVKAAVRVGLF
;
A
#
# COMPACT_ATOMS: atom_id res chain seq x y z
N MET A 1 24.14 7.17 19.59
CA MET A 1 23.90 6.05 18.65
C MET A 1 24.98 4.99 18.86
N ASN A 2 24.60 3.77 19.24
CA ASN A 2 25.53 2.74 19.69
C ASN A 2 26.33 2.18 18.49
N ARG A 3 27.66 2.31 18.45
CA ARG A 3 28.51 1.80 17.34
C ARG A 3 28.30 0.31 17.05
N LYS A 4 27.90 -0.46 18.06
CA LYS A 4 27.54 -1.88 17.94
C LYS A 4 26.31 -2.10 17.05
N LEU A 5 25.36 -1.17 17.04
CA LEU A 5 24.13 -1.23 16.24
C LEU A 5 24.43 -1.05 14.74
N LEU A 6 25.28 -0.08 14.43
CA LEU A 6 25.71 0.22 13.05
C LEU A 6 26.55 -0.94 12.47
N LEU A 7 27.37 -1.57 13.31
CA LEU A 7 28.17 -2.74 12.94
C LEU A 7 27.29 -3.98 12.72
N ALA A 8 26.30 -4.22 13.58
CA ALA A 8 25.35 -5.32 13.43
C ALA A 8 24.48 -5.17 12.17
N PHE A 9 24.06 -3.94 11.86
CA PHE A 9 23.34 -3.63 10.62
C PHE A 9 24.20 -3.85 9.38
N ALA A 10 25.44 -3.35 9.39
CA ALA A 10 26.38 -3.57 8.29
C ALA A 10 26.67 -5.06 8.08
N LEU A 11 26.87 -5.83 9.17
CA LEU A 11 27.07 -7.28 9.12
C LEU A 11 25.83 -8.02 8.60
N PHE A 12 24.62 -7.63 9.01
CA PHE A 12 23.39 -8.24 8.50
C PHE A 12 23.22 -8.00 7.00
N VAL A 13 23.41 -6.77 6.53
CA VAL A 13 23.36 -6.43 5.10
C VAL A 13 24.42 -7.21 4.31
N LEU A 14 25.65 -7.33 4.84
CA LEU A 14 26.72 -8.14 4.24
C LEU A 14 26.37 -9.63 4.19
N CYS A 15 25.82 -10.21 5.27
CA CYS A 15 25.43 -11.61 5.32
C CYS A 15 24.28 -11.91 4.35
N VAL A 16 23.29 -11.01 4.24
CA VAL A 16 22.20 -11.17 3.29
C VAL A 16 22.73 -11.09 1.86
N ALA A 17 23.57 -10.10 1.55
CA ALA A 17 24.21 -9.96 0.23
C ALA A 17 25.08 -11.17 -0.14
N GLN A 18 25.75 -11.81 0.83
CA GLN A 18 26.56 -13.02 0.63
C GLN A 18 25.75 -14.33 0.59
N SER A 19 24.54 -14.34 1.15
CA SER A 19 23.65 -15.53 1.16
C SER A 19 22.78 -15.65 -0.09
N LEU A 20 22.68 -14.58 -0.88
CA LEU A 20 22.04 -14.63 -2.19
C LEU A 20 22.90 -15.49 -3.12
N PRO A 21 22.32 -16.46 -3.84
CA PRO A 21 23.07 -17.42 -4.62
C PRO A 21 23.94 -16.70 -5.64
N SER A 22 25.26 -16.70 -5.40
CA SER A 22 26.21 -16.47 -6.47
C SER A 22 26.01 -17.61 -7.45
N THR A 23 25.69 -17.28 -8.70
CA THR A 23 25.75 -18.10 -9.92
C THR A 23 24.42 -18.54 -10.57
N ALA A 24 24.42 -18.32 -11.90
CA ALA A 24 23.78 -19.10 -12.96
C ALA A 24 22.39 -18.71 -13.51
N TRP A 25 21.81 -17.55 -13.17
CA TRP A 25 20.58 -17.04 -13.82
C TRP A 25 20.72 -15.64 -14.44
N ALA A 26 21.90 -15.02 -14.31
CA ALA A 26 22.14 -13.60 -14.61
C ALA A 26 22.27 -13.24 -16.11
N GLU A 27 22.24 -14.21 -17.03
CA GLU A 27 22.55 -13.88 -18.44
C GLU A 27 21.35 -13.55 -19.33
N THR A 28 20.09 -13.63 -18.87
CA THR A 28 18.96 -13.42 -19.80
C THR A 28 17.73 -12.67 -19.29
N LYS A 29 17.59 -12.38 -17.99
CA LYS A 29 16.38 -11.70 -17.49
C LYS A 29 16.69 -10.77 -16.32
N PRO A 30 16.07 -9.57 -16.25
CA PRO A 30 16.25 -8.66 -15.13
C PRO A 30 15.70 -9.29 -13.85
N LEU A 31 16.53 -9.38 -12.82
CA LEU A 31 16.14 -9.80 -11.47
C LEU A 31 16.13 -8.56 -10.57
N THR A 32 14.97 -8.19 -10.04
CA THR A 32 14.91 -7.12 -9.03
C THR A 32 14.81 -7.75 -7.64
N VAL A 33 15.80 -7.47 -6.78
CA VAL A 33 15.74 -7.77 -5.34
C VAL A 33 15.58 -6.44 -4.60
N GLU A 34 14.55 -6.33 -3.76
CA GLU A 34 14.42 -5.23 -2.80
C GLU A 34 14.39 -5.82 -1.39
N LEU A 35 15.32 -5.36 -0.55
CA LEU A 35 15.37 -5.69 0.87
C LEU A 35 15.05 -4.43 1.67
N ILE A 36 14.08 -4.49 2.58
CA ILE A 36 13.88 -3.44 3.58
C ILE A 36 13.97 -4.08 4.97
N ALA A 37 15.08 -3.85 5.65
CA ALA A 37 15.27 -4.22 7.04
C ALA A 37 14.97 -3.02 7.93
N THR A 38 14.02 -3.15 8.86
CA THR A 38 13.69 -2.08 9.81
C THR A 38 14.34 -2.39 11.15
N LEU A 39 15.06 -1.41 11.70
CA LEU A 39 15.56 -1.43 13.07
C LEU A 39 14.62 -0.60 13.95
N ARG A 40 13.91 -1.25 14.88
CA ARG A 40 13.11 -0.54 15.89
C ARG A 40 13.91 -0.45 17.18
N ALA A 41 14.27 0.78 17.56
CA ALA A 41 14.84 1.08 18.87
C ALA A 41 13.71 1.40 19.86
N ALA A 42 12.88 0.40 20.17
CA ALA A 42 11.88 0.51 21.22
C ALA A 42 12.04 -0.69 22.16
N GLN A 43 12.48 -0.41 23.40
CA GLN A 43 12.87 -1.31 24.50
C GLN A 43 14.33 -1.81 24.52
N GLU A 44 14.73 -2.32 25.69
CA GLU A 44 16.09 -2.53 26.21
C GLU A 44 17.04 -3.33 25.30
N GLU A 45 16.51 -4.03 24.30
CA GLU A 45 17.29 -4.72 23.26
C GLU A 45 16.87 -4.26 21.86
N PRO A 46 17.81 -3.79 21.02
CA PRO A 46 17.49 -3.45 19.65
C PRO A 46 17.13 -4.71 18.84
N GLN A 47 15.91 -4.73 18.29
CA GLN A 47 15.47 -5.79 17.40
C GLN A 47 15.64 -5.36 15.93
N ALA A 48 16.27 -6.24 15.14
CA ALA A 48 16.32 -6.13 13.69
C ALA A 48 15.34 -7.15 13.09
N SER A 49 14.42 -6.68 12.24
CA SER A 49 13.54 -7.57 11.48
C SER A 49 13.62 -7.27 10.00
N LEU A 50 13.56 -8.32 9.18
CA LEU A 50 13.33 -8.19 7.75
C LEU A 50 11.85 -7.86 7.55
N THR A 51 11.56 -6.61 7.21
CA THR A 51 10.20 -6.12 7.01
C THR A 51 9.70 -6.43 5.59
N LYS A 52 10.57 -6.29 4.58
CA LYS A 52 10.20 -6.50 3.17
C LYS A 52 11.26 -7.28 2.42
N LEU A 53 10.83 -8.29 1.68
CA LEU A 53 11.60 -8.95 0.63
C LEU A 53 10.72 -8.96 -0.63
N VAL A 54 11.19 -8.30 -1.68
CA VAL A 54 10.59 -8.39 -3.01
C VAL A 54 11.56 -9.11 -3.92
N VAL A 55 11.07 -10.12 -4.61
CA VAL A 55 11.79 -10.81 -5.67
C VAL A 55 10.81 -10.94 -6.83
N ASP A 56 11.02 -10.16 -7.89
CA ASP A 56 10.20 -10.21 -9.10
C ASP A 56 11.09 -10.62 -10.28
N TYR A 57 10.61 -11.57 -11.08
CA TYR A 57 11.26 -12.02 -12.31
C TYR A 57 10.23 -12.31 -13.40
N ALA A 58 10.59 -11.96 -14.63
CA ALA A 58 9.76 -12.23 -15.80
C ALA A 58 9.77 -13.73 -16.18
N LEU A 59 8.62 -14.37 -16.23
CA LEU A 59 8.43 -15.68 -16.84
C LEU A 59 8.38 -15.57 -18.36
N PHE A 60 7.70 -14.53 -18.86
CA PHE A 60 7.62 -14.15 -20.26
C PHE A 60 7.74 -12.64 -20.36
N ASP A 61 8.42 -12.14 -21.40
CA ASP A 61 8.60 -10.71 -21.60
C ASP A 61 8.54 -10.36 -23.09
N SER A 62 7.80 -9.31 -23.41
CA SER A 62 7.62 -8.74 -24.73
C SER A 62 7.38 -7.24 -24.60
N PRO A 63 7.55 -6.43 -25.66
CA PRO A 63 7.50 -4.97 -25.56
C PRO A 63 6.23 -4.42 -24.91
N ASN A 64 5.10 -5.10 -25.08
CA ASN A 64 3.78 -4.63 -24.63
C ASN A 64 3.13 -5.53 -23.59
N TRP A 65 3.76 -6.64 -23.21
CA TRP A 65 3.16 -7.62 -22.30
C TRP A 65 4.22 -8.50 -21.64
N SER A 66 4.10 -8.67 -20.33
CA SER A 66 4.94 -9.57 -19.55
C SER A 66 4.10 -10.43 -18.60
N ILE A 67 4.61 -11.62 -18.33
CA ILE A 67 4.14 -12.50 -17.25
C ILE A 67 5.27 -12.54 -16.23
N TYR A 68 4.94 -12.32 -14.96
CA TYR A 68 5.91 -12.20 -13.88
C TYR A 68 5.52 -13.06 -12.68
N ALA A 69 6.50 -13.42 -11.86
CA ALA A 69 6.29 -14.20 -10.65
C ALA A 69 7.34 -13.90 -9.59
N GLY A 70 7.04 -14.28 -8.35
CA GLY A 70 8.00 -14.27 -7.26
C GLY A 70 7.38 -13.83 -5.94
N PHE A 71 8.14 -13.11 -5.11
CA PHE A 71 7.66 -12.46 -3.90
C PHE A 71 7.27 -11.02 -4.26
N LEU A 72 6.01 -10.85 -4.61
CA LEU A 72 5.45 -9.63 -5.17
C LEU A 72 5.08 -8.64 -4.07
N ASN A 73 5.11 -7.35 -4.40
CA ASN A 73 4.65 -6.28 -3.53
C ASN A 73 4.09 -5.17 -4.41
N HIS A 74 2.77 -5.07 -4.46
CA HIS A 74 2.10 -4.08 -5.28
C HIS A 74 1.68 -2.90 -4.41
N ARG A 75 1.85 -1.70 -4.96
CA ARG A 75 1.25 -0.48 -4.46
C ARG A 75 0.40 0.10 -5.59
N TRP A 76 -0.91 0.06 -5.44
CA TRP A 76 -1.85 0.63 -6.40
C TRP A 76 -2.50 1.86 -5.82
N SER A 77 -1.89 3.01 -6.08
CA SER A 77 -2.45 4.31 -5.74
C SER A 77 -2.01 5.36 -6.74
N VAL A 78 -2.82 6.41 -6.84
CA VAL A 78 -2.43 7.69 -7.44
C VAL A 78 -1.78 8.64 -6.42
N GLY A 79 -1.92 8.31 -5.14
CA GLY A 79 -1.23 9.02 -4.07
C GLY A 79 0.26 8.70 -4.06
N GLU A 80 1.01 9.60 -3.47
CA GLU A 80 2.44 9.50 -3.18
C GLU A 80 2.69 9.12 -1.71
N LEU A 81 1.84 9.54 -0.78
CA LEU A 81 2.01 9.33 0.67
C LEU A 81 0.99 8.35 1.26
N SER A 82 -0.11 8.09 0.56
CA SER A 82 -1.23 7.25 0.99
C SER A 82 -1.73 6.38 -0.16
N THR A 83 -2.64 5.46 0.15
CA THR A 83 -3.27 4.51 -0.78
C THR A 83 -4.55 3.98 -0.12
N LEU A 84 -5.59 3.66 -0.89
CA LEU A 84 -6.81 3.10 -0.33
C LEU A 84 -6.97 1.60 -0.63
N VAL A 85 -6.63 1.16 -1.84
CA VAL A 85 -6.96 -0.21 -2.31
C VAL A 85 -5.86 -1.24 -2.06
N LEU A 86 -4.61 -0.93 -2.41
CA LEU A 86 -3.53 -1.91 -2.32
C LEU A 86 -2.20 -1.28 -1.93
N ASP A 87 -1.67 -1.71 -0.79
CA ASP A 87 -0.30 -1.46 -0.33
C ASP A 87 0.01 -2.37 0.86
N THR A 88 1.27 -2.77 1.00
CA THR A 88 1.74 -3.55 2.14
C THR A 88 3.25 -3.43 2.31
N ASP A 89 3.73 -3.57 3.53
CA ASP A 89 5.17 -3.66 3.80
C ASP A 89 5.74 -5.06 3.55
N HIS A 90 4.88 -6.05 3.26
CA HIS A 90 5.29 -7.44 3.09
C HIS A 90 5.29 -7.85 1.62
N GLY A 91 6.28 -8.63 1.22
CA GLY A 91 6.17 -9.38 -0.04
C GLY A 91 5.29 -10.62 0.14
N TYR A 92 4.60 -11.03 -0.91
CA TYR A 92 3.77 -12.24 -0.95
C TYR A 92 4.09 -13.08 -2.19
N PRO A 93 4.12 -14.42 -2.08
CA PRO A 93 4.36 -15.28 -3.23
C PRO A 93 3.19 -15.18 -4.21
N GLY A 94 3.47 -14.91 -5.48
CA GLY A 94 2.44 -14.77 -6.49
C GLY A 94 2.94 -14.80 -7.92
N VAL A 95 1.98 -14.71 -8.84
CA VAL A 95 2.17 -14.63 -10.28
C VAL A 95 1.23 -13.57 -10.84
N GLY A 96 1.66 -12.87 -11.87
CA GLY A 96 0.84 -11.86 -12.52
C GLY A 96 1.22 -11.63 -13.96
N ASN A 97 0.48 -10.73 -14.60
CA ASN A 97 0.76 -10.26 -15.93
C ASN A 97 0.42 -8.77 -16.04
N ARG A 98 1.21 -8.06 -16.83
CA ARG A 98 1.05 -6.61 -17.06
C ARG A 98 1.37 -6.28 -18.50
N GLY A 99 0.75 -5.26 -19.02
CA GLY A 99 1.02 -4.82 -20.39
C GLY A 99 0.33 -3.53 -20.75
N GLU A 100 0.47 -3.15 -22.01
CA GLU A 100 -0.11 -1.96 -22.60
C GLU A 100 -0.65 -2.27 -24.00
N LEU A 101 -1.86 -1.78 -24.29
CA LEU A 101 -2.44 -1.87 -25.61
C LEU A 101 -3.36 -0.67 -25.87
N PHE A 102 -3.07 0.10 -26.93
CA PHE A 102 -3.84 1.28 -27.34
C PHE A 102 -4.00 2.35 -26.23
N GLY A 103 -2.94 2.58 -25.45
CA GLY A 103 -2.94 3.53 -24.33
C GLY A 103 -3.67 3.02 -23.07
N VAL A 104 -4.15 1.77 -23.10
CA VAL A 104 -4.69 1.08 -21.93
C VAL A 104 -3.60 0.21 -21.35
N GLU A 105 -3.18 0.51 -20.14
CA GLU A 105 -2.27 -0.29 -19.34
C GLU A 105 -3.06 -1.16 -18.38
N TRP A 106 -2.59 -2.38 -18.14
CA TRP A 106 -3.16 -3.28 -17.15
C TRP A 106 -2.09 -3.94 -16.28
N ASP A 107 -2.50 -4.29 -15.08
CA ASP A 107 -1.75 -5.13 -14.16
C ASP A 107 -2.73 -6.07 -13.46
N GLN A 108 -2.40 -7.36 -13.44
CA GLN A 108 -3.25 -8.38 -12.82
C GLN A 108 -2.39 -9.42 -12.14
N PHE A 109 -2.73 -9.79 -10.92
CA PHE A 109 -1.98 -10.79 -10.17
C PHE A 109 -2.87 -11.70 -9.33
N ALA A 110 -2.31 -12.85 -8.99
CA ALA A 110 -2.80 -13.77 -7.98
C ALA A 110 -1.65 -14.07 -7.00
N ALA A 111 -1.93 -13.92 -5.72
CA ALA A 111 -0.98 -14.08 -4.65
C ALA A 111 -1.55 -14.94 -3.53
N LEU A 112 -0.66 -15.68 -2.87
CA LEU A 112 -1.00 -16.49 -1.72
C LEU A 112 -0.70 -15.72 -0.43
N LEU A 113 -1.73 -15.44 0.35
CA LEU A 113 -1.61 -14.82 1.67
C LEU A 113 -1.37 -15.89 2.75
N ASP A 114 -2.10 -16.99 2.73
CA ASP A 114 -1.90 -18.09 3.68
C ASP A 114 -2.22 -19.44 3.03
N TRP A 115 -1.27 -20.37 3.13
CA TRP A 115 -1.41 -21.73 2.60
C TRP A 115 -2.41 -22.55 3.41
N ASN A 116 -2.44 -22.40 4.74
CA ASN A 116 -3.24 -23.25 5.61
C ASN A 116 -4.73 -22.97 5.45
N THR A 117 -5.10 -21.70 5.36
CA THR A 117 -6.47 -21.25 5.12
C THR A 117 -6.80 -21.09 3.64
N LYS A 118 -5.86 -21.41 2.74
CA LYS A 118 -5.99 -21.22 1.27
C LYS A 118 -6.44 -19.80 0.89
N ARG A 119 -5.91 -18.81 1.61
CA ARG A 119 -6.29 -17.42 1.46
C ARG A 119 -5.49 -16.80 0.32
N LEU A 120 -6.17 -16.40 -0.74
CA LEU A 120 -5.57 -15.78 -1.93
C LEU A 120 -5.95 -14.31 -2.00
N LEU A 121 -5.00 -13.49 -2.44
CA LEU A 121 -5.24 -12.11 -2.87
C LEU A 121 -5.17 -12.07 -4.39
N LEU A 122 -6.27 -11.65 -5.00
CA LEU A 122 -6.33 -11.36 -6.41
C LEU A 122 -6.38 -9.85 -6.60
N GLY A 123 -5.77 -9.36 -7.66
CA GLY A 123 -5.80 -7.96 -8.01
C GLY A 123 -5.92 -7.79 -9.50
N HIS A 124 -6.69 -6.79 -9.91
CA HIS A 124 -6.76 -6.29 -11.27
C HIS A 124 -6.77 -4.75 -11.28
N ARG A 125 -5.90 -4.13 -12.08
CA ARG A 125 -5.85 -2.68 -12.32
C ARG A 125 -5.83 -2.42 -13.81
N LEU A 126 -6.64 -1.46 -14.23
CA LEU A 126 -6.73 -0.97 -15.61
C LEU A 126 -6.63 0.55 -15.59
N GLN A 127 -5.78 1.12 -16.44
CA GLN A 127 -5.67 2.57 -16.59
C GLN A 127 -5.53 2.97 -18.06
N TYR A 128 -6.20 4.05 -18.41
CA TYR A 128 -6.07 4.69 -19.71
C TYR A 128 -5.25 5.96 -19.56
N VAL A 129 -4.10 5.99 -20.22
CA VAL A 129 -3.11 7.05 -20.11
C VAL A 129 -3.19 7.93 -21.36
N THR A 130 -3.26 9.24 -21.14
CA THR A 130 -3.20 10.25 -22.20
C THR A 130 -2.22 11.34 -21.79
N ASP A 131 -1.80 12.18 -22.74
CA ASP A 131 -0.94 13.35 -22.47
C ASP A 131 -1.55 14.36 -21.47
N ARG A 132 -2.85 14.27 -21.19
CA ARG A 132 -3.58 15.26 -20.37
C ARG A 132 -4.11 14.74 -19.06
N ALA A 133 -4.26 13.42 -18.94
CA ALA A 133 -4.84 12.78 -17.79
C ALA A 133 -4.67 11.27 -17.86
N THR A 134 -4.64 10.65 -16.69
CA THR A 134 -4.76 9.22 -16.50
C THR A 134 -6.07 8.93 -15.77
N PHE A 135 -6.82 7.95 -16.25
CA PHE A 135 -8.04 7.47 -15.60
C PHE A 135 -7.93 5.98 -15.41
N GLY A 136 -8.38 5.46 -14.28
CA GLY A 136 -8.39 4.02 -14.13
C GLY A 136 -9.27 3.50 -13.03
N VAL A 137 -9.27 2.18 -12.96
CA VAL A 137 -10.01 1.40 -11.98
C VAL A 137 -9.09 0.32 -11.43
N SER A 138 -9.25 -0.03 -10.17
CA SER A 138 -8.59 -1.17 -9.58
C SER A 138 -9.60 -1.96 -8.76
N GLU A 139 -9.40 -3.26 -8.72
CA GLU A 139 -10.17 -4.17 -7.90
C GLU A 139 -9.23 -5.19 -7.26
N THR A 140 -9.39 -5.41 -5.98
CA THR A 140 -8.69 -6.46 -5.26
C THR A 140 -9.70 -7.31 -4.49
N THR A 141 -9.39 -8.58 -4.41
CA THR A 141 -10.30 -9.57 -3.85
C THR A 141 -9.52 -10.54 -2.99
N ILE A 142 -10.00 -10.78 -1.77
CA ILE A 142 -9.55 -11.90 -0.96
C ILE A 142 -10.52 -13.06 -1.12
N LEU A 143 -9.99 -14.20 -1.55
CA LEU A 143 -10.68 -15.48 -1.64
C LEU A 143 -10.21 -16.39 -0.51
N GLN A 144 -11.15 -17.10 0.11
CA GLN A 144 -10.86 -18.09 1.14
C GLN A 144 -11.80 -19.28 0.99
N GLU A 145 -11.23 -20.46 0.74
CA GLU A 145 -11.94 -21.74 0.53
C GLU A 145 -12.94 -21.72 -0.66
N ASP A 146 -13.22 -22.90 -1.24
CA ASP A 146 -14.30 -23.16 -2.23
C ASP A 146 -14.55 -22.14 -3.37
N TYR A 147 -13.51 -21.50 -3.90
CA TYR A 147 -13.61 -20.59 -5.05
C TYR A 147 -13.47 -21.29 -6.41
N SER A 148 -14.17 -20.78 -7.43
CA SER A 148 -14.03 -21.25 -8.81
C SER A 148 -12.66 -20.87 -9.41
N LEU A 149 -12.02 -21.80 -10.14
CA LEU A 149 -10.82 -21.51 -10.94
C LEU A 149 -11.07 -20.43 -12.00
N GLY A 150 -12.34 -20.20 -12.38
CA GLY A 150 -12.74 -19.09 -13.26
C GLY A 150 -12.36 -17.72 -12.71
N MET A 151 -12.26 -17.57 -11.38
CA MET A 151 -11.81 -16.35 -10.71
C MET A 151 -10.33 -16.06 -10.95
N LEU A 152 -9.54 -17.07 -11.35
CA LEU A 152 -8.11 -16.93 -11.63
C LEU A 152 -7.81 -16.66 -13.11
N LEU A 153 -8.83 -16.46 -13.93
CA LEU A 153 -8.63 -16.22 -15.36
C LEU A 153 -7.93 -14.87 -15.55
N PRO A 154 -6.78 -14.84 -16.26
CA PRO A 154 -6.03 -13.62 -16.48
C PRO A 154 -6.67 -12.84 -17.63
N ILE A 155 -7.91 -12.37 -17.45
CA ILE A 155 -8.63 -11.57 -18.46
C ILE A 155 -8.61 -10.10 -18.01
N PRO A 156 -7.76 -9.24 -18.61
CA PRO A 156 -7.48 -7.86 -18.15
C PRO A 156 -8.65 -6.87 -18.19
N ILE A 157 -9.87 -7.32 -18.47
CA ILE A 157 -11.05 -6.46 -18.61
C ILE A 157 -12.21 -7.00 -17.76
N LEU A 158 -12.12 -8.25 -17.29
CA LEU A 158 -13.15 -8.82 -16.43
C LEU A 158 -12.84 -8.46 -14.98
N SER A 159 -13.62 -7.54 -14.42
CA SER A 159 -13.67 -7.33 -12.98
C SER A 159 -13.99 -8.65 -12.27
N TYR A 160 -13.51 -8.81 -11.04
CA TYR A 160 -13.84 -9.96 -10.21
C TYR A 160 -15.34 -10.00 -9.92
N GLN A 161 -16.03 -8.86 -9.91
CA GLN A 161 -17.50 -8.83 -9.90
C GLN A 161 -18.14 -9.48 -11.12
N ILE A 162 -17.63 -9.23 -12.34
CA ILE A 162 -18.15 -9.91 -13.54
C ILE A 162 -17.80 -11.40 -13.48
N SER A 163 -16.61 -11.75 -13.00
CA SER A 163 -16.21 -13.15 -12.81
C SER A 163 -17.13 -13.85 -11.80
N GLN A 164 -17.49 -13.20 -10.69
CA GLN A 164 -18.47 -13.70 -9.72
C GLN A 164 -19.82 -13.97 -10.37
N PHE A 165 -20.31 -13.02 -11.17
CA PHE A 165 -21.56 -13.17 -11.92
C PHE A 165 -21.49 -14.35 -12.90
N LEU A 166 -20.44 -14.43 -13.73
CA LEU A 166 -20.28 -15.44 -14.77
C LEU A 166 -20.11 -16.87 -14.22
N PHE A 167 -19.43 -17.00 -13.07
CA PHE A 167 -19.15 -18.29 -12.44
C PHE A 167 -20.10 -18.62 -11.29
N ASN A 168 -21.17 -17.83 -11.12
CA ASN A 168 -22.18 -17.99 -10.07
C ASN A 168 -21.56 -18.08 -8.66
N GLN A 169 -20.49 -17.33 -8.43
CA GLN A 169 -19.74 -17.25 -7.17
C GLN A 169 -20.28 -16.08 -6.33
N TRP A 170 -21.55 -16.15 -5.95
CA TRP A 170 -22.18 -15.17 -5.05
C TRP A 170 -21.93 -15.50 -3.58
N SER A 171 -20.90 -16.29 -3.29
CA SER A 171 -20.67 -16.75 -1.93
C SER A 171 -20.29 -15.58 -1.05
N GLN A 172 -20.68 -15.69 0.21
CA GLN A 172 -20.25 -14.87 1.33
C GLN A 172 -18.72 -14.93 1.57
N GLN A 173 -17.96 -15.69 0.78
CA GLN A 173 -16.53 -15.91 0.98
C GLN A 173 -15.65 -15.06 0.04
N ILE A 174 -16.08 -13.83 -0.25
CA ILE A 174 -15.33 -12.91 -1.11
C ILE A 174 -15.31 -11.51 -0.49
N ASN A 175 -14.12 -10.99 -0.17
CA ASN A 175 -13.93 -9.62 0.29
C ASN A 175 -13.34 -8.77 -0.84
N ASN A 176 -14.13 -7.83 -1.37
CA ASN A 176 -13.80 -7.04 -2.55
C ASN A 176 -13.59 -5.56 -2.23
N PHE A 177 -12.48 -5.04 -2.72
CA PHE A 177 -12.17 -3.62 -2.73
C PHE A 177 -12.13 -3.16 -4.17
N SER A 178 -12.70 -1.99 -4.46
CA SER A 178 -12.62 -1.39 -5.77
C SER A 178 -12.38 0.10 -5.65
N ASN A 179 -11.63 0.68 -6.58
CA ASN A 179 -11.54 2.12 -6.72
C ASN A 179 -11.76 2.57 -8.17
N ILE A 180 -12.07 3.85 -8.27
CA ILE A 180 -11.84 4.65 -9.47
C ILE A 180 -10.83 5.72 -9.11
N PHE A 181 -9.95 6.08 -10.04
CA PHE A 181 -8.94 7.10 -9.82
C PHE A 181 -8.67 7.93 -11.06
N MET A 182 -8.09 9.09 -10.81
CA MET A 182 -7.73 10.06 -11.83
C MET A 182 -6.47 10.82 -11.45
N GLU A 183 -5.66 11.13 -12.44
CA GLU A 183 -4.52 12.04 -12.35
C GLU A 183 -4.61 13.06 -13.49
N ILE A 184 -4.33 14.33 -13.20
CA ILE A 184 -4.39 15.44 -14.14
C ILE A 184 -3.13 16.31 -13.97
N PRO A 185 -2.17 16.25 -14.90
CA PRO A 185 -1.06 17.19 -14.96
C PRO A 185 -1.52 18.60 -15.39
N ILE A 186 -1.14 19.61 -14.64
CA ILE A 186 -1.39 21.04 -14.89
C ILE A 186 -0.10 21.83 -14.64
N GLY A 187 0.69 22.02 -15.69
CA GLY A 187 2.04 22.60 -15.57
C GLY A 187 2.92 21.69 -14.71
N ASP A 188 3.54 22.25 -13.67
CA ASP A 188 4.41 21.53 -12.74
C ASP A 188 3.65 20.80 -11.60
N VAL A 189 2.31 20.82 -11.63
CA VAL A 189 1.46 20.22 -10.61
C VAL A 189 0.70 19.03 -11.18
N ASN A 190 0.81 17.86 -10.56
CA ASN A 190 -0.11 16.75 -10.78
C ASN A 190 -1.20 16.78 -9.72
N LEU A 191 -2.47 16.89 -10.12
CA LEU A 191 -3.62 16.74 -9.23
C LEU A 191 -4.16 15.33 -9.35
N TYR A 192 -4.46 14.68 -8.23
CA TYR A 192 -4.95 13.31 -8.28
C TYR A 192 -6.01 13.04 -7.22
N GLY A 193 -6.82 12.03 -7.50
CA GLY A 193 -7.82 11.55 -6.56
C GLY A 193 -8.24 10.12 -6.81
N GLU A 194 -8.66 9.47 -5.74
CA GLU A 194 -9.13 8.09 -5.70
C GLU A 194 -10.43 8.05 -4.89
N PHE A 195 -11.42 7.31 -5.38
CA PHE A 195 -12.61 6.97 -4.63
C PHE A 195 -12.70 5.44 -4.55
N MET A 196 -12.72 4.92 -3.33
CA MET A 196 -12.71 3.50 -3.03
C MET A 196 -14.05 3.08 -2.42
N VAL A 197 -14.51 1.88 -2.77
CA VAL A 197 -15.63 1.19 -2.15
C VAL A 197 -15.16 -0.21 -1.75
N ASP A 198 -15.37 -0.53 -0.48
CA ASP A 198 -15.29 -1.87 0.08
C ASP A 198 -16.72 -2.46 0.04
N HIS A 199 -16.84 -3.64 -0.57
CA HIS A 199 -18.10 -4.33 -0.76
C HIS A 199 -19.10 -3.58 -1.66
N LEU A 200 -18.76 -3.43 -2.95
CA LEU A 200 -19.69 -2.87 -3.92
C LEU A 200 -20.94 -3.77 -4.02
N ALA A 201 -22.08 -3.25 -3.55
CA ALA A 201 -23.35 -3.96 -3.62
C ALA A 201 -23.65 -4.40 -5.06
N ALA A 202 -23.83 -5.70 -5.28
CA ALA A 202 -24.17 -6.26 -6.59
C ALA A 202 -25.47 -5.67 -7.16
N TYR A 203 -26.37 -5.21 -6.28
CA TYR A 203 -27.62 -4.58 -6.66
C TYR A 203 -27.79 -3.17 -6.06
N PRO A 204 -28.29 -2.18 -6.83
CA PRO A 204 -28.50 -0.81 -6.35
C PRO A 204 -29.42 -0.69 -5.11
N TRP A 205 -30.37 -1.63 -4.95
CA TRP A 205 -31.33 -1.63 -3.84
C TRP A 205 -30.77 -2.20 -2.53
N ASP A 206 -29.64 -2.91 -2.55
CA ASP A 206 -28.96 -3.39 -1.34
C ASP A 206 -28.18 -2.28 -0.61
N ARG A 207 -27.96 -1.13 -1.27
CA ARG A 207 -27.25 0.03 -0.72
C ARG A 207 -27.90 0.63 0.55
N ILE A 208 -29.20 0.41 0.75
CA ILE A 208 -29.92 0.90 1.94
C ILE A 208 -29.62 0.02 3.18
N ARG A 209 -29.07 -1.19 2.98
CA ARG A 209 -28.84 -2.20 4.04
C ARG A 209 -27.38 -2.60 4.24
N LEU A 210 -26.44 -1.98 3.54
CA LEU A 210 -25.02 -2.30 3.63
C LEU A 210 -24.23 -1.18 4.31
N PRO A 211 -23.13 -1.50 5.02
CA PRO A 211 -22.21 -0.51 5.56
C PRO A 211 -21.72 0.43 4.46
N GLN A 212 -21.68 1.73 4.77
CA GLN A 212 -21.05 2.73 3.90
C GLN A 212 -19.51 2.66 3.97
N ALA A 213 -18.93 1.52 3.57
CA ALA A 213 -17.51 1.27 3.60
C ALA A 213 -16.80 1.88 2.38
N TYR A 214 -16.88 3.21 2.22
CA TYR A 214 -16.14 3.93 1.19
C TYR A 214 -15.01 4.78 1.78
N GLY A 215 -14.13 5.21 0.90
CA GLY A 215 -12.98 6.04 1.22
C GLY A 215 -12.63 6.91 0.03
N TYR A 216 -11.87 7.96 0.30
CA TYR A 216 -11.42 8.87 -0.73
C TYR A 216 -10.06 9.43 -0.39
N LEU A 217 -9.29 9.71 -1.43
CA LEU A 217 -7.98 10.33 -1.38
C LEU A 217 -7.99 11.43 -2.42
N ILE A 218 -7.50 12.60 -2.02
CA ILE A 218 -7.21 13.71 -2.92
C ILE A 218 -5.82 14.24 -2.58
N GLY A 219 -5.09 14.65 -3.60
CA GLY A 219 -3.79 15.24 -3.36
C GLY A 219 -3.24 15.98 -4.55
N PHE A 220 -2.08 16.56 -4.31
CA PHE A 220 -1.29 17.20 -5.33
C PHE A 220 0.18 16.82 -5.14
N ASP A 221 0.89 16.77 -6.27
CA ASP A 221 2.34 16.71 -6.33
C ASP A 221 2.83 17.90 -7.15
N TRP A 222 3.50 18.83 -6.49
CA TRP A 222 4.12 19.97 -7.14
C TRP A 222 5.62 19.72 -7.26
N ASN A 223 6.07 19.49 -8.49
CA ASN A 223 7.46 19.18 -8.82
C ASN A 223 7.96 20.16 -9.90
N PRO A 224 8.20 21.43 -9.53
CA PRO A 224 8.79 22.38 -10.46
C PRO A 224 10.20 21.93 -10.85
N GLU A 225 10.72 22.37 -12.00
CA GLU A 225 12.11 22.13 -12.46
C GLU A 225 13.15 22.82 -11.54
N THR A 226 13.16 22.45 -10.26
CA THR A 226 13.98 22.97 -9.19
C THR A 226 14.44 21.80 -8.31
N LYS A 227 15.17 22.12 -7.23
CA LYS A 227 15.60 21.13 -6.24
C LYS A 227 14.52 20.72 -5.25
N TRP A 228 13.28 21.17 -5.42
CA TRP A 228 12.20 20.99 -4.43
C TRP A 228 11.00 20.29 -5.06
N ARG A 229 10.39 19.39 -4.29
CA ARG A 229 9.10 18.76 -4.59
C ARG A 229 8.21 18.85 -3.36
N ILE A 230 6.94 19.22 -3.53
CA ILE A 230 5.97 19.31 -2.45
C ILE A 230 4.78 18.43 -2.76
N VAL A 231 4.47 17.54 -1.82
CA VAL A 231 3.33 16.63 -1.91
C VAL A 231 2.37 16.93 -0.76
N GLY A 232 1.08 17.04 -1.07
CA GLY A 232 0.03 17.22 -0.08
C GLY A 232 -1.13 16.30 -0.33
N GLU A 233 -1.58 15.60 0.71
CA GLU A 233 -2.67 14.63 0.60
C GLU A 233 -3.66 14.73 1.75
N TYR A 234 -4.92 14.49 1.41
CA TYR A 234 -5.98 14.17 2.36
C TYR A 234 -6.60 12.84 1.97
N SER A 235 -6.69 11.92 2.92
CA SER A 235 -7.34 10.63 2.75
C SER A 235 -8.26 10.32 3.91
N LYS A 236 -9.33 9.57 3.64
CA LYS A 236 -10.30 9.14 4.65
C LYS A 236 -10.90 7.80 4.28
N VAL A 237 -11.17 6.98 5.29
CA VAL A 237 -12.03 5.80 5.18
C VAL A 237 -13.10 5.83 6.25
N ASN A 238 -14.29 5.36 5.90
CA ASN A 238 -15.40 5.28 6.84
C ASN A 238 -15.26 4.11 7.81
N PRO A 239 -16.10 4.06 8.86
CA PRO A 239 -16.26 2.86 9.67
C PRO A 239 -16.56 1.61 8.82
N TYR A 240 -16.16 0.46 9.33
CA TYR A 240 -16.37 -0.86 8.72
C TYR A 240 -15.57 -1.19 7.45
N THR A 241 -14.85 -0.22 6.84
CA THR A 241 -13.87 -0.53 5.78
C THR A 241 -12.88 -1.61 6.25
N GLY A 242 -12.45 -2.52 5.40
CA GLY A 242 -11.55 -3.64 5.71
C GLY A 242 -12.22 -4.80 6.45
N THR A 243 -13.44 -4.63 6.96
CA THR A 243 -14.06 -5.61 7.85
C THR A 243 -14.94 -6.59 7.09
N HIS A 244 -14.56 -7.86 7.11
CA HIS A 244 -15.37 -8.96 6.58
C HIS A 244 -15.49 -10.10 7.59
N ARG A 245 -16.69 -10.70 7.70
CA ARG A 245 -16.99 -11.73 8.73
C ARG A 245 -16.57 -13.14 8.32
N GLU A 246 -16.74 -13.53 7.05
CA GLU A 246 -16.53 -14.91 6.61
C GLU A 246 -15.12 -15.22 6.04
N THR A 247 -14.47 -14.28 5.33
CA THR A 247 -13.14 -14.46 4.68
C THR A 247 -11.95 -13.89 5.44
N GLY A 248 -12.21 -13.43 6.67
CA GLY A 248 -11.28 -12.58 7.41
C GLY A 248 -11.16 -11.17 6.83
N HIS A 249 -10.64 -10.27 7.65
CA HIS A 249 -10.47 -8.86 7.32
C HIS A 249 -9.49 -8.66 6.15
N TYR A 250 -9.45 -7.47 5.56
CA TYR A 250 -8.56 -7.13 4.45
C TYR A 250 -7.10 -6.91 4.90
N VAL A 251 -6.50 -7.95 5.49
CA VAL A 251 -5.18 -7.92 6.14
C VAL A 251 -4.23 -9.01 5.65
N TYR A 252 -2.93 -8.76 5.77
CA TYR A 252 -1.87 -9.73 5.56
C TYR A 252 -0.79 -9.54 6.63
N LYS A 253 -0.47 -10.62 7.36
CA LYS A 253 0.45 -10.59 8.52
C LYS A 253 0.10 -9.45 9.50
N ASP A 254 -1.18 -9.37 9.85
CA ASP A 254 -1.76 -8.38 10.77
C ASP A 254 -1.73 -6.91 10.29
N ASP A 255 -1.23 -6.64 9.08
CA ASP A 255 -1.28 -5.31 8.45
C ASP A 255 -2.40 -5.22 7.42
N LEU A 256 -3.09 -4.09 7.34
CA LEU A 256 -4.08 -3.82 6.28
C LEU A 256 -3.40 -3.79 4.91
N LEU A 257 -4.04 -4.44 3.93
CA LEU A 257 -3.58 -4.49 2.54
C LEU A 257 -3.89 -3.22 1.73
N GLY A 258 -4.35 -2.14 2.36
CA GLY A 258 -4.79 -0.90 1.70
C GLY A 258 -4.54 0.32 2.58
N PHE A 259 -5.60 1.07 2.92
CA PHE A 259 -5.46 2.22 3.82
C PHE A 259 -5.00 1.81 5.22
N ARG A 260 -3.76 2.14 5.58
CA ARG A 260 -3.09 1.63 6.77
C ARG A 260 -3.52 2.27 8.09
N GLN A 261 -4.31 3.35 8.07
CA GLN A 261 -4.73 4.05 9.30
C GLN A 261 -5.95 3.43 9.97
N GLU A 262 -6.36 2.24 9.52
CA GLU A 262 -7.55 1.52 9.99
C GLU A 262 -8.87 2.23 9.64
N PRO A 263 -10.02 1.58 9.84
CA PRO A 263 -11.33 2.16 9.52
C PRO A 263 -11.63 3.37 10.41
N ASP A 264 -12.63 4.17 10.04
CA ASP A 264 -13.05 5.34 10.83
C ASP A 264 -11.90 6.31 11.11
N SER A 265 -11.17 6.66 10.06
CA SER A 265 -10.01 7.52 10.18
C SER A 265 -9.84 8.43 8.98
N ASP A 266 -9.19 9.56 9.23
CA ASP A 266 -8.71 10.44 8.18
C ASP A 266 -7.31 10.96 8.46
N LEU A 267 -6.65 11.35 7.38
CA LEU A 267 -5.22 11.58 7.36
C LEU A 267 -4.90 12.76 6.45
N TYR A 268 -4.26 13.76 7.03
CA TYR A 268 -3.66 14.88 6.32
C TYR A 268 -2.14 14.69 6.34
N GLN A 269 -1.51 14.72 5.18
CA GLN A 269 -0.06 14.63 5.05
C GLN A 269 0.46 15.73 4.15
N VAL A 270 1.59 16.32 4.53
CA VAL A 270 2.38 17.20 3.66
C VAL A 270 3.82 16.76 3.76
N GLN A 271 4.49 16.66 2.62
CA GLN A 271 5.91 16.35 2.53
C GLN A 271 6.60 17.32 1.58
N VAL A 272 7.78 17.77 1.97
CA VAL A 272 8.71 18.54 1.16
C VAL A 272 9.97 17.71 0.97
N GLU A 273 10.32 17.42 -0.28
CA GLU A 273 11.59 16.82 -0.66
C GLU A 273 12.54 17.91 -1.19
N CYS A 274 13.81 17.80 -0.82
CA CYS A 274 14.88 18.67 -1.28
C CYS A 274 16.03 17.81 -1.84
N GLU A 275 16.36 18.00 -3.10
CA GLU A 275 17.54 17.43 -3.71
C GLU A 275 18.77 18.30 -3.42
N PHE A 276 19.61 17.85 -2.50
CA PHE A 276 20.85 18.56 -2.19
C PHE A 276 21.84 18.41 -3.35
N ASN A 277 22.02 17.17 -3.81
CA ASN A 277 22.79 16.76 -4.98
C ASN A 277 22.22 15.45 -5.57
N PRO A 278 22.71 14.94 -6.72
CA PRO A 278 22.14 13.75 -7.38
C PRO A 278 22.11 12.48 -6.51
N ASP A 279 22.97 12.41 -5.49
CA ASP A 279 23.12 11.25 -4.61
C ASP A 279 22.47 11.45 -3.23
N LEU A 280 22.08 12.67 -2.87
CA LEU A 280 21.58 12.99 -1.53
C LEU A 280 20.30 13.83 -1.59
N LYS A 281 19.22 13.24 -1.06
CA LYS A 281 17.91 13.87 -0.93
C LYS A 281 17.50 13.93 0.54
N PHE A 282 16.84 15.00 0.92
CA PHE A 282 16.21 15.15 2.23
C PHE A 282 14.71 15.25 2.09
N ASN A 283 13.97 14.72 3.06
CA ASN A 283 12.53 14.88 3.15
C ASN A 283 12.13 15.39 4.54
N PHE A 284 11.13 16.26 4.57
CA PHE A 284 10.52 16.76 5.78
C PHE A 284 9.01 16.70 5.61
N GLY A 285 8.28 16.25 6.63
CA GLY A 285 6.84 16.11 6.52
C GLY A 285 6.11 16.34 7.82
N GLY A 286 4.84 16.67 7.68
CA GLY A 286 3.88 16.76 8.78
C GLY A 286 2.72 15.81 8.52
N VAL A 287 2.17 15.26 9.60
CA VAL A 287 0.99 14.40 9.55
C VAL A 287 0.00 14.81 10.63
N VAL A 288 -1.28 14.86 10.27
CA VAL A 288 -2.40 14.88 11.21
C VAL A 288 -3.26 13.68 10.89
N HIS A 289 -3.27 12.70 11.79
CA HIS A 289 -4.13 11.53 11.69
C HIS A 289 -5.21 11.65 12.76
N ARG A 290 -6.47 11.56 12.35
CA ARG A 290 -7.61 11.48 13.27
C ARG A 290 -8.25 10.10 13.16
N LYS A 291 -8.37 9.43 14.30
CA LYS A 291 -8.96 8.10 14.46
C LYS A 291 -10.19 8.20 15.35
N GLY A 292 -11.31 7.72 14.86
CA GLY A 292 -12.53 7.54 15.65
C GLY A 292 -12.51 6.20 16.38
N GLN A 293 -13.62 5.86 17.03
CA GLN A 293 -13.67 4.76 18.00
C GLN A 293 -13.80 3.36 17.38
N TRP A 294 -14.06 3.28 16.08
CA TRP A 294 -14.23 1.99 15.40
C TRP A 294 -12.90 1.36 15.04
N TYR A 295 -12.81 0.06 15.22
CA TYR A 295 -11.67 -0.76 14.84
C TYR A 295 -12.05 -1.78 13.77
N LEU A 296 -11.02 -2.31 13.12
CA LEU A 296 -11.18 -3.44 12.22
C LEU A 296 -11.83 -4.62 12.95
N GLY A 297 -12.90 -5.19 12.40
CA GLY A 297 -13.61 -6.32 13.00
C GLY A 297 -14.80 -5.95 13.89
N ASP A 298 -15.02 -4.67 14.19
CA ASP A 298 -16.16 -4.24 14.96
C ASP A 298 -17.50 -4.59 14.26
N PRO A 299 -18.54 -4.98 15.02
CA PRO A 299 -19.80 -5.40 14.44
C PRO A 299 -20.52 -4.22 13.78
N TRP A 300 -20.92 -4.36 12.52
CA TRP A 300 -21.65 -3.30 11.80
C TRP A 300 -22.89 -2.79 12.55
N ASP A 301 -23.04 -1.46 12.61
CA ASP A 301 -24.22 -0.75 13.09
C ASP A 301 -24.64 0.32 12.06
N SER A 302 -25.90 0.24 11.60
CA SER A 302 -26.46 1.12 10.58
C SER A 302 -26.61 2.58 11.03
N SER A 303 -26.64 2.86 12.34
CA SER A 303 -26.80 4.22 12.88
C SER A 303 -25.63 5.15 12.53
N TYR A 304 -24.48 4.59 12.13
CA TYR A 304 -23.28 5.34 11.79
C TYR A 304 -23.20 5.80 10.35
N ASN A 305 -24.10 5.33 9.47
CA ASN A 305 -24.17 5.81 8.08
C ASN A 305 -24.48 7.32 7.98
N GLU A 306 -24.95 7.94 9.07
CA GLU A 306 -25.31 9.36 9.14
C GLU A 306 -24.33 10.19 9.98
N GLN A 307 -23.31 9.58 10.60
CA GLN A 307 -22.39 10.29 11.48
C GLN A 307 -21.20 10.89 10.73
N PRO A 308 -20.70 12.07 11.16
CA PRO A 308 -19.43 12.57 10.68
C PRO A 308 -18.31 11.62 11.10
N VAL A 309 -17.43 11.31 10.16
CA VAL A 309 -16.20 10.55 10.40
C VAL A 309 -15.05 11.54 10.57
N PRO A 310 -14.18 11.37 11.58
CA PRO A 310 -14.13 10.22 12.50
C PRO A 310 -15.17 10.28 13.62
N THR A 311 -15.67 9.13 14.05
CA THR A 311 -16.77 9.03 15.02
C THR A 311 -16.31 9.13 16.48
N GLY A 312 -17.23 9.49 17.39
CA GLY A 312 -17.02 9.44 18.83
C GLY A 312 -15.94 10.39 19.36
N THR A 313 -15.24 9.98 20.43
CA THR A 313 -14.09 10.73 20.95
C THR A 313 -12.90 10.53 20.03
N VAL A 314 -12.57 11.53 19.23
CA VAL A 314 -11.52 11.43 18.21
C VAL A 314 -10.13 11.50 18.83
N GLN A 315 -9.33 10.45 18.62
CA GLN A 315 -7.90 10.44 18.89
C GLN A 315 -7.19 11.17 17.75
N THR A 316 -6.40 12.19 18.05
CA THR A 316 -5.67 12.97 17.04
C THR A 316 -4.16 12.86 17.24
N THR A 317 -3.47 12.36 16.23
CA THR A 317 -2.02 12.25 16.19
C THR A 317 -1.43 13.37 15.34
N TYR A 318 -0.60 14.20 15.94
CA TYR A 318 0.22 15.21 15.26
C TYR A 318 1.65 14.70 15.16
N GLY A 319 2.15 14.50 13.96
CA GLY A 319 3.49 13.97 13.72
C GLY A 319 4.34 14.86 12.83
N LEU A 320 5.65 14.81 13.07
CA LEU A 320 6.67 15.36 12.19
C LEU A 320 7.59 14.22 11.74
N LYS A 321 8.00 14.29 10.48
CA LYS A 321 8.92 13.34 9.83
C LYS A 321 10.11 14.12 9.27
N ALA A 322 11.30 13.59 9.44
CA ALA A 322 12.51 14.10 8.81
C ALA A 322 13.38 12.93 8.38
N GLY A 323 13.73 12.86 7.11
CA GLY A 323 14.46 11.75 6.54
C GLY A 323 15.43 12.17 5.45
N GLY A 324 16.16 11.18 4.96
CA GLY A 324 17.07 11.36 3.84
C GLY A 324 17.39 10.06 3.13
N THR A 325 17.74 10.20 1.86
CA THR A 325 18.12 9.12 0.97
C THR A 325 19.50 9.42 0.42
N TYR A 326 20.42 8.47 0.56
CA TYR A 326 21.79 8.55 0.05
C TYR A 326 22.07 7.40 -0.92
N ARG A 327 22.30 7.72 -2.20
CA ARG A 327 22.74 6.77 -3.22
C ARG A 327 24.26 6.63 -3.15
N LEU A 328 24.74 5.41 -2.89
CA LEU A 328 26.16 5.12 -2.92
C LEU A 328 26.63 4.83 -4.35
N ASN A 329 25.80 4.11 -5.11
CA ASN A 329 25.93 3.81 -6.54
C ASN A 329 24.57 3.36 -7.09
N ASP A 330 24.50 2.99 -8.36
CA ASP A 330 23.24 2.57 -9.02
C ASP A 330 22.59 1.34 -8.37
N ALA A 331 23.37 0.50 -7.69
CA ALA A 331 22.88 -0.69 -7.01
C ALA A 331 22.47 -0.43 -5.55
N VAL A 332 23.08 0.53 -4.84
CA VAL A 332 22.95 0.64 -3.37
C VAL A 332 22.44 2.02 -2.95
N VAL A 333 21.30 2.02 -2.24
CA VAL A 333 20.67 3.23 -1.70
C VAL A 333 20.36 3.05 -0.21
N PHE A 334 20.85 4.00 0.60
CA PHE A 334 20.55 4.09 2.03
C PHE A 334 19.39 5.06 2.26
N MET A 335 18.50 4.72 3.17
CA MET A 335 17.36 5.55 3.56
C MET A 335 17.28 5.61 5.09
N GLY A 336 16.96 6.77 5.64
CA GLY A 336 16.73 6.98 7.06
C GLY A 336 15.60 7.95 7.30
N GLU A 337 14.82 7.71 8.35
CA GLU A 337 13.70 8.56 8.75
C GLU A 337 13.64 8.65 10.28
N LEU A 338 13.42 9.86 10.79
CA LEU A 338 13.06 10.16 12.15
C LEU A 338 11.59 10.60 12.16
N VAL A 339 10.79 9.99 13.01
CA VAL A 339 9.39 10.36 13.21
C VAL A 339 9.18 10.64 14.69
N GLY A 340 8.45 11.70 15.00
CA GLY A 340 8.05 11.99 16.37
C GLY A 340 6.81 12.87 16.42
N GLY A 341 6.07 12.77 17.51
CA GLY A 341 4.80 13.48 17.59
C GLY A 341 4.07 13.30 18.90
N ARG A 342 2.88 13.90 18.93
CA ARG A 342 1.97 13.90 20.08
C ARG A 342 0.63 13.31 19.69
N ILE A 343 0.06 12.52 20.58
CA ILE A 343 -1.28 11.96 20.47
C ILE A 343 -2.17 12.69 21.48
N MET A 344 -3.30 13.19 21.04
CA MET A 344 -4.34 13.83 21.85
C MET A 344 -5.56 12.91 21.90
N ASN A 345 -6.23 12.88 23.06
CA ASN A 345 -7.28 11.92 23.39
C ASN A 345 -6.81 10.47 23.14
N ALA A 346 -5.62 10.14 23.63
CA ALA A 346 -5.03 8.81 23.45
C ALA A 346 -5.99 7.73 24.00
N GLN A 347 -6.10 6.61 23.29
CA GLN A 347 -7.04 5.52 23.60
C GLN A 347 -8.52 6.00 23.70
N HIS A 348 -8.86 7.07 22.99
CA HIS A 348 -10.19 7.70 23.00
C HIS A 348 -10.63 8.20 24.39
N GLN A 349 -9.69 8.53 25.27
CA GLN A 349 -9.97 9.16 26.57
C GLN A 349 -9.78 10.66 26.48
N GLU A 350 -10.85 11.44 26.68
CA GLU A 350 -10.81 12.90 26.56
C GLU A 350 -9.76 13.54 27.49
N GLY A 351 -8.90 14.38 26.91
CA GLY A 351 -7.83 15.08 27.64
C GLY A 351 -6.57 14.27 27.89
N GLN A 352 -6.54 12.95 27.63
CA GLN A 352 -5.32 12.15 27.70
C GLN A 352 -4.36 12.52 26.56
N ALA A 353 -3.06 12.62 26.85
CA ALA A 353 -2.04 12.91 25.85
C ALA A 353 -0.82 12.01 25.99
N ASP A 354 -0.35 11.49 24.86
CA ASP A 354 0.82 10.63 24.76
C ASP A 354 1.83 11.18 23.74
N TRP A 355 3.05 10.65 23.78
CA TRP A 355 4.14 10.99 22.86
C TRP A 355 4.68 9.73 22.21
N TYR A 356 5.10 9.84 20.96
CA TYR A 356 5.75 8.76 20.25
C TYR A 356 6.97 9.25 19.48
N GLY A 357 7.90 8.33 19.25
CA GLY A 357 9.10 8.56 18.48
C GLY A 357 9.59 7.26 17.88
N ALA A 358 10.05 7.33 16.64
CA ALA A 358 10.59 6.19 15.93
C ALA A 358 11.77 6.63 15.04
N VAL A 359 12.72 5.72 14.87
CA VAL A 359 13.77 5.82 13.86
C VAL A 359 13.57 4.64 12.91
N LYS A 360 13.59 4.92 11.62
CA LYS A 360 13.62 3.90 10.58
C LYS A 360 14.89 4.07 9.78
N ALA A 361 15.48 2.95 9.40
CA ALA A 361 16.59 2.89 8.46
C ALA A 361 16.30 1.75 7.49
N ALA A 362 16.71 1.91 6.24
CA ALA A 362 16.54 0.90 5.21
C ALA A 362 17.70 0.98 4.21
N VAL A 363 17.98 -0.15 3.54
CA VAL A 363 18.99 -0.23 2.48
C VAL A 363 18.40 -1.01 1.32
N ARG A 364 18.27 -0.36 0.18
CA ARG A 364 17.88 -1.01 -1.06
C ARG A 364 19.13 -1.44 -1.84
N VAL A 365 19.14 -2.69 -2.30
CA VAL A 365 20.24 -3.28 -3.10
C VAL A 365 19.66 -3.89 -4.37
N GLY A 366 19.88 -3.26 -5.52
CA GLY A 366 19.57 -3.81 -6.83
C GLY A 366 20.68 -4.72 -7.34
N LEU A 367 20.31 -5.84 -7.98
CA LEU A 367 21.22 -6.71 -8.72
C LEU A 367 20.89 -6.53 -10.20
N PHE A 368 21.89 -6.19 -11.02
CA PHE A 368 21.75 -6.07 -12.47
C PHE A 368 22.34 -7.27 -13.17
#